data_AF-A0A962IKU8-F1
#
_entry.id   AF-A0A962IKU8-F1
#
_cell.length_a   1.000
_cell.length_b   1.000
_cell.length_c   1.000
_cell.angle_alpha   90.00
_cell.angle_beta   90.00
_cell.angle_gamma   90.00
#
_symmetry.space_group_name_H-M   'P 1'
#
loop_
_entity.id
_entity.type
_entity.pdbx_description
1 polymer ?
#
loop_
_entity_poly.entity_id
_entity_poly.type
_entity_poly.pdbx_seq_one_letter_code
_entity_poly.pdbx_strand_id
1 'polypeptide(L)'
;MDLSQIALVAIVVATIGLFLWGRWRHDLVALASLLSCVIVGVIPAESAFSGFGHPAVITVACVLILSAGLEASGAVQVLAQKLLPRAAGPMISLTVLALLGALLSAFMNNVGAMAMLMPLALQVAARHELPPGRLLMPLAFATIFGGMTTLIGTPPNLIVAGFRAEHANGAAFT
;
A
#
# COMPACT_ATOMS: atom_id res chain seq x y z
N MET A 1 33.97 -7.76 13.12
CA MET A 1 33.18 -6.96 12.17
C MET A 1 34.15 -6.06 11.44
N ASP A 2 34.07 -6.03 10.12
CA ASP A 2 34.92 -5.16 9.31
C ASP A 2 34.48 -3.69 9.44
N LEU A 3 35.37 -2.72 9.20
CA LEU A 3 35.06 -1.29 9.39
C LEU A 3 33.86 -0.87 8.52
N SER A 4 33.81 -1.37 7.29
CA SER A 4 32.71 -1.16 6.34
C SER A 4 31.38 -1.76 6.83
N GLN A 5 31.43 -2.90 7.53
CA GLN A 5 30.23 -3.52 8.11
C GLN A 5 29.69 -2.72 9.28
N ILE A 6 30.58 -2.19 10.13
CA ILE A 6 30.19 -1.33 11.26
C ILE A 6 29.53 -0.04 10.74
N ALA A 7 30.12 0.58 9.72
CA ALA A 7 29.56 1.77 9.08
C ALA A 7 28.19 1.50 8.46
N LEU A 8 28.03 0.39 7.73
CA LEU A 8 26.75 -0.01 7.16
C LEU A 8 25.68 -0.20 8.25
N VAL A 9 26.00 -0.94 9.33
CA VAL A 9 25.07 -1.17 10.44
C VAL A 9 24.68 0.15 11.11
N ALA A 10 25.64 1.05 11.33
CA ALA A 10 25.36 2.36 11.90
C ALA A 10 24.40 3.19 11.03
N ILE A 11 24.61 3.19 9.70
CA ILE A 11 23.71 3.87 8.75
C ILE A 11 22.31 3.26 8.79
N VAL A 12 22.19 1.93 8.80
CA VAL A 12 20.89 1.24 8.86
C VAL A 12 20.16 1.56 10.16
N VAL A 13 20.83 1.49 11.31
CA VAL A 13 20.24 1.82 12.62
C VAL A 13 19.80 3.29 12.66
N ALA A 14 20.62 4.21 12.17
CA ALA A 14 20.25 5.62 12.07
C ALA A 14 19.04 5.84 11.15
N THR A 15 18.98 5.14 10.02
CA THR A 15 17.86 5.21 9.06
C THR A 15 16.56 4.73 9.71
N ILE A 16 16.60 3.60 10.42
CA ILE A 16 15.45 3.08 11.18
C ILE A 16 15.02 4.07 12.26
N GLY A 17 15.97 4.63 13.02
CA GLY A 17 15.69 5.65 14.03
C GLY A 17 15.01 6.89 13.44
N LEU A 18 15.47 7.36 12.28
CA LEU A 18 14.87 8.50 11.56
C LEU A 18 13.46 8.19 11.04
N PHE A 19 13.22 6.97 10.55
CA PHE A 19 11.87 6.54 10.17
C PHE A 19 10.91 6.50 11.36
N LEU A 20 11.35 5.97 12.51
CA LEU A 20 10.55 5.95 13.74
C LEU A 20 10.28 7.36 14.29
N TRP A 21 11.23 8.28 14.13
CA TRP A 21 11.08 9.67 14.56
C TRP A 21 10.01 10.43 13.76
N GLY A 22 9.82 10.09 12.48
CA GLY A 22 8.69 10.56 11.66
C GLY A 22 8.64 12.07 11.38
N ARG A 23 9.66 12.86 11.75
CA ARG A 23 9.67 14.32 11.49
C ARG A 23 9.96 14.67 10.03
N TRP A 24 10.76 13.84 9.36
CA TRP A 24 11.23 14.10 8.01
C TRP A 24 10.46 13.23 7.02
N ARG A 25 10.33 13.69 5.78
CA ARG A 25 9.74 12.86 4.71
C ARG A 25 10.57 11.60 4.52
N HIS A 26 9.90 10.45 4.46
CA HIS A 26 10.54 9.14 4.31
C HIS A 26 11.47 9.08 3.09
N ASP A 27 11.07 9.70 1.97
CA ASP A 27 11.89 9.78 0.75
C ASP A 27 13.24 10.47 0.99
N LEU A 28 13.25 11.55 1.80
CA LEU A 28 14.47 12.29 2.11
C LEU A 28 15.40 11.47 3.00
N VAL A 29 14.83 10.75 3.99
CA VAL A 29 15.59 9.86 4.87
C VAL A 29 16.23 8.72 4.05
N ALA A 30 15.48 8.12 3.12
CA ALA A 30 15.99 7.07 2.24
C ALA A 30 17.12 7.57 1.33
N LEU A 31 16.96 8.73 0.69
CA LEU A 31 18.00 9.33 -0.16
C LEU A 31 19.25 9.72 0.64
N ALA A 32 19.08 10.30 1.84
CA ALA A 32 20.21 10.64 2.72
C ALA A 32 20.98 9.39 3.17
N SER A 33 20.28 8.30 3.47
CA SER A 33 20.88 7.00 3.79
C SER A 33 21.71 6.46 2.62
N LEU A 34 21.15 6.47 1.40
CA LEU A 34 21.86 6.06 0.19
C LEU A 34 23.13 6.90 -0.04
N LEU A 35 23.02 8.23 0.05
CA LEU A 35 24.16 9.13 -0.11
C LEU A 35 25.23 8.88 0.95
N SER A 36 24.83 8.62 2.20
CA SER A 36 25.75 8.28 3.28
C SER A 36 26.53 7.00 2.98
N CYS A 37 25.86 5.96 2.44
CA CYS A 37 26.52 4.71 2.01
C CYS A 37 27.56 4.94 0.91
N VAL A 38 27.29 5.84 -0.04
CA VAL A 38 28.22 6.19 -1.13
C VAL A 38 29.41 7.00 -0.61
N ILE A 39 29.17 8.01 0.24
CA ILE A 39 30.22 8.88 0.81
C ILE A 39 31.20 8.08 1.66
N VAL A 40 30.69 7.13 2.46
CA VAL A 40 31.53 6.24 3.28
C VAL A 40 32.24 5.17 2.44
N GLY A 41 31.90 5.04 1.15
CA GLY A 41 32.53 4.10 0.24
C GLY A 41 32.05 2.65 0.42
N VAL A 42 30.94 2.43 1.11
CA VAL A 42 30.34 1.10 1.28
C VAL A 42 29.71 0.63 -0.03
N ILE A 43 29.19 1.57 -0.84
CA ILE A 43 28.58 1.30 -2.14
C ILE A 43 29.28 2.16 -3.21
N PRO A 44 29.75 1.59 -4.33
CA PRO A 44 30.26 2.36 -5.46
C PRO A 44 29.20 3.34 -6.01
N ALA A 45 29.61 4.58 -6.32
CA ALA A 45 28.69 5.61 -6.80
C ALA A 45 27.92 5.19 -8.07
N GLU A 46 28.57 4.46 -8.97
CA GLU A 46 27.98 3.91 -10.20
C GLU A 46 26.83 2.92 -9.92
N SER A 47 26.90 2.23 -8.79
CA SER A 47 25.92 1.22 -8.37
C SER A 47 24.83 1.76 -7.46
N ALA A 48 24.92 3.02 -7.01
CA ALA A 48 24.02 3.61 -6.01
C ALA A 48 22.55 3.55 -6.41
N PHE A 49 22.25 3.73 -7.70
CA PHE A 49 20.89 3.75 -8.23
C PHE A 49 20.46 2.43 -8.90
N SER A 50 21.30 1.38 -8.84
CA SER A 50 20.99 0.09 -9.46
C SER A 50 19.67 -0.52 -8.96
N GLY A 51 19.29 -0.25 -7.70
CA GLY A 51 18.02 -0.70 -7.12
C GLY A 51 16.75 -0.15 -7.77
N PHE A 52 16.82 0.98 -8.48
CA PHE A 52 15.66 1.51 -9.22
C PHE A 52 15.29 0.65 -10.45
N GLY A 53 16.24 -0.12 -10.98
CA GLY A 53 16.02 -1.05 -12.09
C GLY A 53 15.45 -2.40 -11.66
N HIS A 54 15.26 -2.64 -10.36
CA HIS A 54 14.79 -3.92 -9.86
C HIS A 54 13.35 -4.19 -10.34
N PRO A 55 13.06 -5.38 -10.90
CA PRO A 55 11.72 -5.75 -11.38
C PRO A 55 10.58 -5.51 -10.38
N ALA A 56 10.86 -5.65 -9.07
CA ALA A 56 9.89 -5.38 -8.02
C ALA A 56 9.48 -3.90 -7.97
N VAL A 57 10.44 -2.97 -8.08
CA VAL A 57 10.19 -1.52 -8.08
C VAL A 57 9.37 -1.11 -9.29
N ILE A 58 9.73 -1.62 -10.48
CA ILE A 58 8.99 -1.37 -11.73
C ILE A 58 7.56 -1.91 -11.62
N THR A 59 7.39 -3.11 -11.07
CA THR A 59 6.06 -3.73 -10.87
C THR A 59 5.18 -2.88 -9.94
N VAL A 60 5.74 -2.41 -8.83
CA VAL A 60 5.04 -1.51 -7.90
C VAL A 60 4.60 -0.23 -8.62
N ALA A 61 5.49 0.39 -9.40
CA ALA A 61 5.16 1.59 -10.16
C ALA A 61 4.00 1.36 -11.16
N CYS A 62 4.05 0.27 -11.93
CA CYS A 62 2.98 -0.11 -12.86
C CYS A 62 1.63 -0.34 -12.15
N VAL A 63 1.65 -1.07 -11.03
CA VAL A 63 0.43 -1.34 -10.23
C VAL A 63 -0.17 -0.05 -9.67
N LEU A 64 0.67 0.87 -9.17
CA LEU A 64 0.21 2.17 -8.67
C LEU A 64 -0.41 3.03 -9.79
N ILE A 65 0.18 3.03 -10.99
CA ILE A 65 -0.37 3.72 -12.16
C ILE A 65 -1.72 3.12 -12.58
N LEU A 66 -1.80 1.79 -12.68
CA LEU A 66 -3.05 1.09 -13.00
C LEU A 66 -4.15 1.37 -11.97
N SER A 67 -3.79 1.36 -10.69
CA SER A 67 -4.70 1.69 -9.58
C SER A 67 -5.24 3.12 -9.71
N ALA A 68 -4.35 4.08 -9.97
CA ALA A 68 -4.74 5.48 -10.16
C ALA A 68 -5.62 5.68 -11.40
N GLY A 69 -5.35 4.96 -12.50
CA GLY A 69 -6.19 4.99 -13.70
C GLY A 69 -7.59 4.44 -13.46
N LEU A 70 -7.69 3.34 -12.69
CA LEU A 70 -8.97 2.77 -12.31
C LEU A 70 -9.78 3.72 -11.41
N GLU A 71 -9.11 4.37 -10.46
CA GLU A 71 -9.72 5.41 -9.61
C GLU A 71 -10.21 6.61 -10.42
N ALA A 72 -9.37 7.13 -11.32
CA ALA A 72 -9.71 8.26 -12.19
C ALA A 72 -10.85 7.94 -13.18
N SER A 73 -10.99 6.69 -13.60
CA SER A 73 -12.05 6.26 -14.53
C SER A 73 -13.46 6.27 -13.93
N GLY A 74 -13.58 6.23 -12.60
CA GLY A 74 -14.87 6.11 -11.91
C GLY A 74 -15.62 4.78 -12.15
N ALA A 75 -15.04 3.84 -12.91
CA ALA A 75 -15.69 2.57 -13.26
C ALA A 75 -16.09 1.75 -12.03
N VAL A 76 -15.23 1.77 -11.01
CA VAL A 76 -15.45 1.14 -9.71
C VAL A 76 -16.64 1.74 -8.98
N GLN A 77 -16.79 3.07 -9.03
CA GLN A 77 -17.86 3.78 -8.36
C GLN A 77 -19.22 3.49 -9.01
N VAL A 78 -19.24 3.40 -10.35
CA VAL A 78 -20.43 2.97 -11.12
C VAL A 78 -20.80 1.52 -10.77
N LEU A 79 -19.81 0.63 -10.70
CA LEU A 79 -20.03 -0.78 -10.34
C LEU A 79 -20.61 -0.90 -8.93
N ALA A 80 -20.05 -0.19 -7.95
CA ALA A 80 -20.50 -0.20 -6.57
C ALA A 80 -21.94 0.34 -6.43
N GLN A 81 -22.29 1.40 -7.15
CA GLN A 81 -23.66 1.93 -7.19
C GLN A 81 -24.67 0.94 -7.80
N LYS A 82 -24.24 0.13 -8.78
CA LYS A 82 -25.09 -0.87 -9.43
C LYS A 82 -25.32 -2.11 -8.55
N LEU A 83 -24.30 -2.49 -7.79
CA LEU A 83 -24.33 -3.68 -6.92
C LEU A 83 -25.05 -3.43 -5.61
N LEU A 84 -25.22 -2.17 -5.18
CA LEU A 84 -25.94 -1.85 -3.96
C LEU A 84 -27.46 -1.94 -4.17
N PRO A 85 -28.17 -2.87 -3.50
CA PRO A 85 -29.62 -2.99 -3.66
C PRO A 85 -30.32 -1.76 -3.09
N ARG A 86 -31.21 -1.13 -3.87
CA ARG A 86 -31.90 0.10 -3.46
C ARG A 86 -32.81 -0.06 -2.23
N ALA A 87 -33.26 -1.28 -1.95
CA ALA A 87 -34.11 -1.62 -0.81
C ALA A 87 -33.36 -2.39 0.31
N ALA A 88 -32.02 -2.40 0.30
CA ALA A 88 -31.23 -3.07 1.31
C ALA A 88 -31.36 -2.38 2.68
N GLY A 89 -31.48 -3.17 3.75
CA GLY A 89 -31.35 -2.67 5.12
C GLY A 89 -29.90 -2.26 5.46
N PRO A 90 -29.67 -1.56 6.57
CA PRO A 90 -28.36 -1.02 6.93
C PRO A 90 -27.23 -2.05 6.99
N MET A 91 -27.53 -3.25 7.51
CA MET A 91 -26.55 -4.35 7.60
C MET A 91 -26.16 -4.90 6.22
N ILE A 92 -27.12 -5.09 5.32
CA ILE A 92 -26.84 -5.58 3.96
C ILE A 92 -25.99 -4.55 3.21
N SER A 93 -26.34 -3.27 3.32
CA SER A 93 -25.57 -2.18 2.70
C SER A 93 -24.14 -2.12 3.23
N LEU A 94 -23.96 -2.31 4.54
CA LEU A 94 -22.63 -2.39 5.16
C LEU A 94 -21.83 -3.59 4.64
N THR A 95 -22.43 -4.78 4.61
CA THR A 95 -21.76 -5.99 4.13
C THR A 95 -21.33 -5.86 2.67
N VAL A 96 -22.21 -5.32 1.81
CA VAL A 96 -21.89 -5.09 0.39
C VAL A 96 -20.75 -4.09 0.25
N LEU A 97 -20.79 -2.96 0.97
CA LEU A 97 -19.72 -1.96 0.95
C LEU A 97 -18.39 -2.53 1.46
N ALA A 98 -18.41 -3.28 2.56
CA ALA A 98 -17.22 -3.90 3.13
C ALA A 98 -16.62 -4.94 2.18
N LEU A 99 -17.45 -5.81 1.60
CA LEU A 99 -16.99 -6.84 0.66
C LEU A 99 -16.42 -6.21 -0.61
N LEU A 100 -17.10 -5.19 -1.16
CA LEU A 100 -16.60 -4.44 -2.30
C LEU A 100 -15.29 -3.72 -1.96
N GLY A 101 -15.20 -3.08 -0.80
CA GLY A 101 -13.97 -2.42 -0.35
C GLY A 101 -12.81 -3.40 -0.21
N ALA A 102 -13.04 -4.57 0.37
CA ALA A 102 -12.04 -5.62 0.49
C ALA A 102 -11.59 -6.14 -0.88
N LEU A 103 -12.53 -6.43 -1.78
CA LEU A 103 -12.23 -6.91 -3.13
C LEU A 103 -11.50 -5.86 -3.96
N LEU A 104 -11.91 -4.60 -3.91
CA LEU A 104 -11.23 -3.52 -4.63
C LEU A 104 -9.83 -3.32 -4.09
N SER A 105 -9.68 -3.27 -2.76
CA SER A 105 -8.37 -3.13 -2.12
C SER A 105 -7.44 -4.32 -2.36
N ALA A 106 -7.97 -5.49 -2.74
CA ALA A 106 -7.15 -6.61 -3.20
C ALA A 106 -6.44 -6.33 -4.55
N PHE A 107 -6.86 -5.31 -5.31
CA PHE A 107 -6.23 -4.96 -6.60
C PHE A 107 -5.70 -3.53 -6.67
N MET A 108 -5.91 -2.74 -5.63
CA MET A 108 -5.47 -1.34 -5.54
C MET A 108 -5.10 -0.97 -4.10
N ASN A 109 -4.56 0.23 -3.90
CA ASN A 109 -4.22 0.66 -2.54
C ASN A 109 -5.47 0.89 -1.65
N ASN A 110 -5.30 0.63 -0.35
CA ASN A 110 -6.36 0.71 0.67
C ASN A 110 -7.04 2.09 0.77
N VAL A 111 -6.27 3.16 0.54
CA VAL A 111 -6.74 4.55 0.59
C VAL A 111 -7.60 4.88 -0.63
N GLY A 112 -7.18 4.48 -1.83
CA GLY A 112 -7.97 4.67 -3.06
C GLY A 112 -9.29 3.91 -3.04
N ALA A 113 -9.27 2.65 -2.60
CA ALA A 113 -10.49 1.86 -2.41
C ALA A 113 -11.46 2.53 -1.42
N MET A 114 -10.94 3.02 -0.30
CA MET A 114 -11.74 3.75 0.70
C MET A 114 -12.29 5.07 0.15
N ALA A 115 -11.46 5.87 -0.52
CA ALA A 115 -11.84 7.17 -1.07
C ALA A 115 -12.95 7.06 -2.11
N MET A 116 -12.90 6.04 -2.97
CA MET A 116 -13.94 5.78 -3.97
C MET A 116 -15.28 5.35 -3.37
N LEU A 117 -15.25 4.54 -2.31
CA LEU A 117 -16.47 4.01 -1.67
C LEU A 117 -17.04 4.94 -0.60
N MET A 118 -16.23 5.83 -0.03
CA MET A 118 -16.65 6.84 0.94
C MET A 118 -17.90 7.64 0.51
N PRO A 119 -17.97 8.24 -0.69
CA PRO A 119 -19.17 8.99 -1.09
C PRO A 119 -20.42 8.11 -1.19
N LEU A 120 -20.27 6.82 -1.52
CA LEU A 120 -21.38 5.87 -1.52
C LEU A 120 -21.79 5.50 -0.09
N ALA A 121 -20.82 5.23 0.79
CA ALA A 121 -21.06 4.94 2.21
C ALA A 121 -21.74 6.11 2.93
N LEU A 122 -21.36 7.36 2.62
CA LEU A 122 -22.01 8.56 3.15
C LEU A 122 -23.47 8.68 2.68
N GLN A 123 -23.76 8.39 1.41
CA GLN A 123 -25.14 8.37 0.90
C GLN A 123 -25.99 7.30 1.58
N VAL A 124 -25.43 6.11 1.83
CA VAL A 124 -26.12 5.03 2.54
C VAL A 124 -26.37 5.40 4.00
N ALA A 125 -25.38 5.99 4.67
CA ALA A 125 -25.52 6.46 6.05
C ALA A 125 -26.65 7.51 6.15
N ALA A 126 -26.70 8.47 5.22
CA ALA A 126 -27.76 9.46 5.15
C ALA A 126 -29.14 8.84 4.90
N ARG A 127 -29.25 7.88 3.97
CA ARG A 127 -30.53 7.18 3.68
C ARG A 127 -31.09 6.39 4.86
N HIS A 128 -30.22 5.88 5.72
CA HIS A 128 -30.61 5.11 6.91
C HIS A 128 -30.58 5.94 8.20
N GLU A 129 -30.36 7.26 8.11
CA GLU A 129 -30.25 8.16 9.27
C GLU A 129 -29.20 7.68 10.30
N LEU A 130 -28.12 7.06 9.81
CA LEU A 130 -27.04 6.55 10.62
C LEU A 130 -25.86 7.52 10.67
N PRO A 131 -25.13 7.61 11.80
CA PRO A 131 -23.89 8.36 11.85
C PRO A 131 -22.86 7.74 10.88
N PRO A 132 -22.18 8.54 10.03
CA PRO A 132 -21.23 8.06 9.01
C PRO A 132 -20.18 7.07 9.53
N GLY A 133 -19.67 7.28 10.74
CA GLY A 133 -18.66 6.42 11.36
C GLY A 133 -19.09 4.95 11.48
N ARG A 134 -20.39 4.65 11.59
CA ARG A 134 -20.89 3.26 11.63
C ARG A 134 -20.72 2.51 10.32
N LEU A 135 -20.63 3.21 9.19
CA LEU A 135 -20.35 2.60 7.88
C LEU A 135 -18.89 2.77 7.47
N LEU A 136 -18.29 3.92 7.75
CA LEU A 136 -16.92 4.23 7.34
C LEU A 136 -15.88 3.43 8.13
N MET A 137 -16.09 3.18 9.42
CA MET A 137 -15.11 2.45 10.23
C MET A 137 -14.98 0.98 9.78
N PRO A 138 -16.07 0.20 9.64
CA PRO A 138 -15.94 -1.18 9.16
C PRO A 138 -15.46 -1.25 7.71
N LEU A 139 -15.85 -0.28 6.86
CA LEU A 139 -15.33 -0.17 5.49
C LEU A 139 -13.81 0.03 5.48
N ALA A 140 -13.27 0.90 6.33
CA ALA A 140 -11.83 1.13 6.43
C ALA A 140 -11.08 -0.14 6.88
N PHE A 141 -11.62 -0.89 7.82
CA PHE A 141 -11.03 -2.20 8.18
C PHE A 141 -11.11 -3.19 7.03
N ALA A 142 -12.25 -3.24 6.33
CA ALA A 142 -12.43 -4.16 5.21
C ALA A 142 -11.46 -3.87 4.06
N THR A 143 -11.20 -2.60 3.73
CA THR A 143 -10.19 -2.24 2.72
C THR A 143 -8.78 -2.61 3.21
N ILE A 144 -8.42 -2.35 4.47
CA ILE A 144 -7.12 -2.77 5.02
C ILE A 144 -6.93 -4.28 4.93
N PHE A 145 -7.92 -5.07 5.37
CA PHE A 145 -7.87 -6.53 5.27
C PHE A 145 -7.80 -7.01 3.82
N GLY A 146 -8.59 -6.41 2.92
CA GLY A 146 -8.55 -6.70 1.49
C GLY A 146 -7.17 -6.52 0.87
N GLY A 147 -6.50 -5.40 1.15
CA GLY A 147 -5.16 -5.11 0.64
C GLY A 147 -4.06 -6.06 1.11
N MET A 148 -4.29 -6.79 2.20
CA MET A 148 -3.36 -7.82 2.69
C MET A 148 -3.56 -9.18 2.00
N THR A 149 -4.65 -9.39 1.25
CA THR A 149 -4.96 -10.70 0.65
C THR A 149 -4.16 -11.01 -0.61
N THR A 150 -3.64 -10.00 -1.31
CA THR A 150 -2.91 -10.18 -2.57
C THR A 150 -1.54 -9.53 -2.54
N LEU A 151 -0.71 -9.93 -3.50
CA LEU A 151 0.56 -9.28 -3.76
C LEU A 151 0.37 -7.83 -4.23
N ILE A 152 -0.66 -7.56 -5.03
CA ILE A 152 -0.92 -6.27 -5.68
C ILE A 152 -1.39 -5.20 -4.67
N GLY A 153 -2.17 -5.60 -3.66
CA GLY A 153 -2.91 -4.69 -2.79
C GLY A 153 -2.04 -3.67 -2.05
N THR A 154 -0.79 -4.00 -1.72
CA THR A 154 0.13 -3.05 -1.08
C THR A 154 1.58 -3.16 -1.58
N PRO A 155 2.30 -2.02 -1.71
CA PRO A 155 3.71 -2.02 -2.11
C PRO A 155 4.64 -2.94 -1.29
N PRO A 156 4.50 -3.06 0.05
CA PRO A 156 5.32 -3.98 0.83
C PRO A 156 5.17 -5.45 0.40
N ASN A 157 3.96 -5.89 0.04
CA ASN A 157 3.72 -7.28 -0.39
C ASN A 157 4.46 -7.60 -1.69
N LEU A 158 4.49 -6.66 -2.65
CA LEU A 158 5.25 -6.80 -3.89
C LEU A 158 6.76 -6.84 -3.64
N ILE A 159 7.28 -5.99 -2.75
CA ILE A 159 8.71 -5.95 -2.43
C ILE A 159 9.17 -7.28 -1.83
N VAL A 160 8.42 -7.80 -0.84
CA VAL A 160 8.73 -9.09 -0.20
C VAL A 160 8.62 -10.24 -1.20
N ALA A 161 7.61 -10.24 -2.08
CA ALA A 161 7.48 -11.28 -3.10
C ALA A 161 8.59 -11.23 -4.15
N GLY A 162 9.03 -10.04 -4.57
CA GLY A 162 10.18 -9.86 -5.45
C GLY A 162 11.45 -10.44 -4.82
N PHE A 163 11.70 -10.11 -3.55
CA PHE A 163 12.84 -10.65 -2.82
C PHE A 163 12.80 -12.18 -2.72
N ARG A 164 11.63 -12.77 -2.44
CA ARG A 164 11.44 -14.23 -2.42
C ARG A 164 11.72 -14.90 -3.76
N ALA A 165 11.29 -14.27 -4.84
CA ALA A 165 11.49 -14.82 -6.19
C ALA A 165 12.98 -14.91 -6.53
N GLU A 166 13.77 -13.91 -6.13
CA GLU A 166 15.20 -13.85 -6.41
C GLU A 166 16.05 -14.70 -5.45
N HIS A 167 15.71 -14.74 -4.15
CA HIS A 167 16.61 -15.30 -3.12
C HIS A 167 16.12 -16.61 -2.49
N ALA A 168 14.83 -16.94 -2.60
CA ALA A 168 14.24 -18.11 -1.95
C ALA A 168 13.75 -19.19 -2.94
N ASN A 169 14.01 -19.05 -4.25
CA ASN A 169 13.40 -19.90 -5.30
C ASN A 169 11.87 -20.05 -5.15
N GLY A 170 11.19 -19.05 -4.59
CA GLY A 170 9.75 -19.10 -4.31
C GLY A 170 9.35 -19.95 -3.08
N ALA A 171 10.29 -20.53 -2.33
CA ALA A 171 10.00 -21.26 -1.10
C ALA A 171 9.31 -20.38 -0.05
N ALA A 172 8.56 -21.00 0.85
CA ALA A 172 7.99 -20.31 2.01
C ALA A 172 9.12 -19.90 2.96
N PHE A 173 8.95 -18.76 3.64
CA PHE A 173 9.84 -18.39 4.75
C PHE A 173 9.55 -19.35 5.92
N THR A 174 10.35 -20.39 6.07
CA THR A 174 10.37 -21.32 7.21
C THR A 174 11.54 -21.01 8.10
#